data_AF-H5UWG5-F1
#
_entry.id   AF-H5UWG5-F1
#
_cell.length_a   1.000
_cell.length_b   1.000
_cell.length_c   1.000
_cell.angle_alpha   90.00
_cell.angle_beta   90.00
_cell.angle_gamma   90.00
#
_symmetry.space_group_name_H-M   'P 1'
#
loop_
_entity.id
_entity.type
_entity.pdbx_description
1 polymer ?
#
loop_
_entity_poly.entity_id
_entity_poly.type
_entity_poly.pdbx_seq_one_letter_code
_entity_poly.pdbx_strand_id
1 'polypeptide(L)' 'MTRRQSPTQKALDNLIYRVTTRTKRKPEPNPSDIKSFPYTAHLTQVKWDRMRARKRHD' A
#
# COMPACT_ATOMS: atom_id res chain seq x y z
N MET A 1 -18.37 23.68 -20.24
CA MET A 1 -19.61 22.86 -20.18
C MET A 1 -19.30 21.50 -20.79
N THR A 2 -19.11 20.44 -19.99
CA THR A 2 -18.80 19.10 -20.52
C THR A 2 -20.06 18.46 -21.09
N ARG A 3 -20.08 18.25 -22.41
CA ARG A 3 -21.22 17.66 -23.13
C ARG A 3 -21.38 16.19 -22.72
N ARG A 4 -22.50 15.84 -22.09
CA ARG A 4 -22.81 14.42 -21.79
C ARG A 4 -23.19 13.73 -23.10
N GLN A 5 -22.54 12.61 -23.40
CA GLN A 5 -22.89 11.80 -24.57
C GLN A 5 -24.14 10.96 -24.31
N SER A 6 -24.96 10.78 -25.35
CA SER A 6 -26.17 9.96 -25.31
C SER A 6 -25.81 8.47 -25.11
N PRO A 7 -26.75 7.66 -24.59
CA PRO A 7 -26.53 6.21 -24.43
C PRO A 7 -26.19 5.50 -25.75
N THR A 8 -26.82 5.91 -26.86
CA THR A 8 -26.58 5.35 -28.20
C THR A 8 -25.16 5.63 -28.69
N GLN A 9 -24.68 6.87 -28.51
CA GLN A 9 -23.31 7.26 -28.88
C GLN A 9 -22.28 6.42 -28.11
N LYS A 10 -22.51 6.18 -26.82
CA LYS A 10 -21.63 5.35 -25.99
C LYS A 10 -21.55 3.90 -26.46
N ALA A 11 -22.65 3.36 -26.99
CA ALA A 11 -22.70 1.99 -27.52
C ALA A 11 -21.95 1.89 -28.84
N LEU A 12 -22.20 2.81 -29.78
CA LEU A 12 -21.51 2.88 -31.08
C LEU A 12 -20.00 3.02 -30.92
N ASP A 13 -19.57 3.86 -29.98
CA ASP A 13 -18.16 4.13 -29.72
C ASP A 13 -17.52 3.08 -28.77
N ASN A 14 -18.23 2.01 -28.40
CA ASN A 14 -17.80 0.96 -27.45
C ASN A 14 -17.36 1.48 -26.05
N LEU A 15 -17.81 2.66 -25.65
CA LEU A 15 -17.49 3.27 -24.35
C LEU A 15 -18.11 2.52 -23.16
N ILE A 16 -19.05 1.61 -23.39
CA ILE A 16 -19.66 0.75 -22.36
C ILE A 16 -18.61 -0.15 -21.68
N TYR A 17 -17.62 -0.63 -22.45
CA TYR A 17 -16.54 -1.47 -21.93
C TYR A 17 -15.36 -0.67 -21.38
N ARG A 18 -15.34 0.64 -21.65
CA ARG A 18 -14.26 1.51 -21.18
C ARG A 18 -14.49 1.83 -19.71
N VAL A 19 -13.76 1.14 -18.85
CA VAL A 19 -13.74 1.43 -17.40
C VAL A 19 -13.35 2.89 -17.20
N THR A 20 -14.31 3.71 -16.76
CA THR A 20 -14.00 5.10 -16.42
C THR A 20 -13.21 5.10 -15.13
N THR A 21 -11.88 5.23 -15.22
CA THR A 21 -11.00 5.43 -14.07
C THR A 21 -11.17 6.86 -13.55
N ARG A 22 -12.31 7.13 -12.92
CA ARG A 22 -12.58 8.39 -12.21
C ARG A 22 -11.79 8.51 -10.91
N THR A 23 -11.09 7.46 -10.52
CA THR A 23 -10.30 7.39 -9.30
C THR A 23 -8.90 7.92 -9.57
N LYS A 24 -8.50 8.93 -8.80
CA LYS A 24 -7.09 9.32 -8.70
C LYS A 24 -6.32 8.12 -8.13
N ARG A 25 -5.13 7.83 -8.68
CA ARG A 25 -4.23 6.86 -8.07
C ARG A 25 -3.93 7.28 -6.63
N LYS A 26 -3.78 6.32 -5.72
CA LYS A 26 -3.27 6.62 -4.39
C LYS A 26 -1.90 7.30 -4.53
N PRO A 27 -1.63 8.37 -3.77
CA PRO A 27 -0.30 8.96 -3.77
C PRO A 27 0.72 7.92 -3.32
N GLU A 28 1.94 8.02 -3.86
CA GLU A 28 3.05 7.19 -3.38
C GLU A 28 3.27 7.51 -1.89
N PRO A 29 3.36 6.48 -1.02
CA PRO A 29 3.66 6.72 0.38
C PRO A 29 5.05 7.34 0.49
N ASN A 30 5.22 8.26 1.44
CA ASN A 30 6.57 8.73 1.75
C ASN A 30 7.43 7.54 2.25
N PRO A 31 8.75 7.56 2.08
CA PRO A 31 9.60 6.45 2.51
C PRO A 31 9.58 6.21 4.02
N SER A 32 9.24 7.23 4.82
CA SER A 32 9.20 7.15 6.29
C SER A 32 7.97 6.44 6.85
N ASP A 33 6.82 6.53 6.19
CA ASP A 33 5.55 5.91 6.60
C ASP A 33 5.45 4.46 6.12
N ILE A 34 6.36 4.04 5.22
CA ILE A 34 6.46 2.64 4.78
C ILE A 34 7.02 1.83 5.95
N LYS A 35 6.14 1.01 6.55
CA LYS A 35 6.53 0.00 7.54
C LYS A 35 7.50 -0.99 6.88
N SER A 36 8.78 -0.75 7.07
CA SER A 36 9.84 -1.66 6.69
C SER A 36 10.02 -2.70 7.80
N PHE A 37 10.40 -3.92 7.45
CA PHE A 37 10.79 -4.95 8.42
C PHE A 37 12.30 -4.84 8.70
N PRO A 38 12.73 -4.26 9.85
CA PRO A 38 14.15 -4.17 10.18
C PRO A 38 14.66 -5.54 10.64
N TYR A 39 15.23 -6.31 9.72
CA TYR A 39 15.77 -7.65 9.98
C TYR A 39 16.74 -7.68 11.17
N THR A 40 17.59 -6.67 11.30
CA THR A 40 18.58 -6.54 12.38
C THR A 40 17.97 -6.19 13.73
N ALA A 41 16.86 -5.46 13.77
CA ALA A 41 16.22 -5.08 15.02
C ALA A 41 15.64 -6.31 15.73
N HIS A 42 15.04 -7.24 14.99
CA HIS A 42 14.55 -8.50 15.54
C HIS A 42 15.68 -9.34 16.15
N LEU A 43 16.80 -9.47 15.44
CA LEU A 43 17.97 -10.21 15.95
C LEU A 43 18.55 -9.57 17.22
N THR A 44 18.57 -8.24 17.29
CA THR A 44 19.06 -7.49 18.45
C THR A 44 18.15 -7.70 19.66
N GLN A 45 16.83 -7.67 19.45
CA GLN A 45 15.84 -7.97 20.48
C GLN A 45 16.03 -9.40 21.04
N VAL A 46 16.12 -10.39 20.15
CA VAL A 46 16.38 -11.79 20.53
C VAL A 46 17.70 -11.94 21.31
N LYS A 47 18.77 -11.25 20.90
CA LYS A 47 20.05 -11.24 21.62
C LYS A 47 19.87 -10.74 23.05
N TRP A 48 19.19 -9.62 23.25
CA TRP A 48 18.96 -9.04 24.57
C TRP A 48 18.08 -9.93 25.46
N ASP A 49 17.03 -10.52 24.90
CA ASP A 49 16.16 -11.45 25.63
C ASP A 49 16.94 -12.66 26.13
N ARG A 50 17.84 -13.22 25.30
CA ARG A 50 18.74 -14.31 25.71
C ARG A 50 19.70 -13.88 26.81
N MET A 51 20.27 -12.67 26.75
CA MET A 51 21.18 -12.19 27.80
C MET A 51 20.43 -11.99 29.14
N ARG A 52 19.22 -11.44 29.11
CA ARG A 52 18.38 -11.28 30.30
C ARG A 52 18.00 -12.62 30.93
N ALA A 53 17.68 -13.62 30.11
CA ALA A 53 17.36 -14.96 30.59
C ALA A 53 18.54 -15.61 31.32
N ARG A 54 19.77 -15.46 30.81
CA ARG A 54 20.98 -15.97 31.48
C ARG A 54 21.22 -15.27 32.82
N LYS A 55 21.13 -13.94 32.86
CA LYS A 55 21.37 -13.15 34.08
C LYS A 55 20.40 -13.47 35.23
N ARG A 56 19.22 -14.06 34.95
CA ARG A 56 18.27 -14.49 35.99
C ARG A 56 18.63 -15.82 36.65
N HIS A 57 19.57 -16.56 36.10
CA HIS A 57 19.99 -17.87 36.59
C HIS A 57 21.29 -17.81 37.42
N ASP A 58 21.90 -16.62 37.53
CA ASP A 58 23.00 -16.31 38.46
C ASP A 58 22.44 -15.60 39.71
#